data_AF-A0A6J4HYB1-F1
#
_entry.id   AF-A0A6J4HYB1-F1
#
_cell.length_a   1.000
_cell.length_b   1.000
_cell.length_c   1.000
_cell.angle_alpha   90.00
_cell.angle_beta   90.00
_cell.angle_gamma   90.00
#
_symmetry.space_group_name_H-M   'P 1'
#
loop_
_entity.id
_entity.type
_entity.pdbx_description
1 polymer ?
#
loop_
_entity_poly.entity_id
_entity_poly.type
_entity_poly.pdbx_seq_one_letter_code
_entity_poly.pdbx_strand_id
1 'polypeptide(L)'
;DSLHARIRLTMPALVPPSFRCTDVTDTSLRLHYHSHRDGLAPMVTGLLRGLGARFDTPVGVVHAIRRSEGADHDEFLVTWA
;
A
#
# COMPACT_ATOMS: atom_id res chain seq x y z
N ASP A 1 -6.43 -5.23 -3.94
CA ASP A 1 -6.27 -6.54 -4.63
C ASP A 1 -7.01 -6.72 -5.95
N SER A 2 -8.28 -6.34 -6.06
CA SER A 2 -9.10 -6.60 -7.26
C SER A 2 -8.51 -6.07 -8.57
N LEU A 3 -7.82 -4.92 -8.53
CA LEU A 3 -7.10 -4.37 -9.68
C LEU A 3 -6.01 -5.32 -10.19
N HIS A 4 -5.14 -5.82 -9.30
CA HIS A 4 -4.08 -6.75 -9.68
C HIS A 4 -4.63 -8.08 -10.18
N ALA A 5 -5.77 -8.53 -9.65
CA ALA A 5 -6.44 -9.75 -10.12
C ALA A 5 -6.85 -9.65 -11.60
N ARG A 6 -7.32 -8.48 -12.03
CA ARG A 6 -7.65 -8.23 -13.44
C ARG A 6 -6.41 -8.19 -14.32
N ILE A 7 -5.32 -7.57 -13.87
CA ILE A 7 -4.07 -7.51 -14.64
C ILE A 7 -3.50 -8.90 -14.91
N ARG A 8 -3.64 -9.85 -13.95
CA ARG A 8 -3.21 -11.24 -14.14
C ARG A 8 -3.87 -11.95 -15.32
N LEU A 9 -5.07 -11.53 -15.75
CA LEU A 9 -5.72 -12.10 -16.94
C LEU A 9 -4.92 -11.82 -18.22
N THR A 10 -4.25 -10.67 -18.28
CA THR A 10 -3.42 -10.26 -19.43
C THR A 10 -1.92 -10.53 -19.21
N MET A 11 -1.48 -10.71 -17.97
CA MET A 11 -0.09 -10.98 -17.59
C MET A 11 -0.02 -12.18 -16.65
N PRO A 12 -0.08 -13.42 -17.17
CA PRO A 12 -0.21 -14.63 -16.33
C PRO A 12 0.96 -14.86 -15.37
N ALA A 13 2.17 -14.43 -15.76
CA ALA A 13 3.38 -14.54 -14.94
C ALA A 13 3.51 -13.42 -13.89
N LEU A 14 2.55 -12.49 -13.82
CA LEU A 14 2.59 -11.41 -12.84
C LEU A 14 2.41 -11.96 -11.42
N VAL A 15 3.39 -11.70 -10.56
CA VAL A 15 3.28 -11.88 -9.11
C VAL A 15 3.05 -10.51 -8.47
N PRO A 16 1.79 -10.09 -8.22
CA PRO A 16 1.51 -8.78 -7.66
C PRO A 16 1.66 -8.79 -6.13
N PRO A 17 1.82 -7.61 -5.51
CA PRO A 17 1.61 -7.49 -4.08
C PRO A 17 0.13 -7.63 -3.70
N SER A 18 -0.12 -7.89 -2.43
CA SER A 18 -1.44 -7.82 -1.80
C SER A 18 -1.52 -6.62 -0.86
N PHE A 19 -2.66 -5.95 -0.89
CA PHE A 19 -3.00 -4.80 -0.09
C PHE A 19 -4.30 -5.06 0.66
N ARG A 20 -4.27 -4.85 1.98
CA ARG A 20 -5.43 -4.91 2.86
C ARG A 20 -5.51 -3.64 3.70
N CYS A 21 -6.71 -3.11 3.88
CA CYS A 21 -6.96 -1.99 4.78
C CYS A 21 -7.62 -2.48 6.07
N THR A 22 -7.18 -1.97 7.20
CA THR A 22 -7.78 -2.13 8.53
C THR A 22 -7.84 -0.77 9.22
N ASP A 23 -8.43 -0.70 10.42
CA ASP A 23 -8.54 0.53 11.22
C ASP A 23 -9.05 1.74 10.42
N VAL A 24 -10.03 1.51 9.55
CA VAL A 24 -10.56 2.55 8.66
C VAL A 24 -11.47 3.47 9.46
N THR A 25 -11.18 4.76 9.37
CA THR A 25 -11.93 5.87 9.97
C THR A 25 -12.24 6.90 8.89
N ASP A 26 -12.91 8.00 9.25
CA ASP A 26 -13.26 9.07 8.32
C ASP A 26 -12.04 9.80 7.74
N THR A 27 -10.90 9.78 8.43
CA THR A 27 -9.68 10.54 8.09
C THR A 27 -8.39 9.72 8.13
N SER A 28 -8.49 8.40 8.32
CA SER A 28 -7.31 7.55 8.36
C SER A 28 -7.61 6.07 8.11
N LEU A 29 -6.59 5.33 7.67
CA LEU A 29 -6.59 3.88 7.61
C LEU A 29 -5.20 3.31 7.83
N ARG A 30 -5.15 2.02 8.16
CA ARG A 30 -3.93 1.22 8.16
C ARG A 30 -3.87 0.35 6.92
N LEU A 31 -2.82 0.53 6.12
CA LEU A 31 -2.57 -0.23 4.90
C LEU A 31 -1.50 -1.29 5.17
N HIS A 32 -1.91 -2.55 5.06
CA HIS A 32 -1.02 -3.70 5.07
C HIS A 32 -0.53 -3.97 3.65
N TYR A 33 0.79 -4.03 3.47
CA TYR A 33 1.46 -4.31 2.20
C TYR A 33 2.25 -5.61 2.29
N HIS A 34 1.74 -6.66 1.62
CA HIS A 34 2.41 -7.95 1.52
C HIS A 34 3.04 -8.10 0.14
N SER A 35 4.33 -8.41 0.12
CA SER A 35 5.07 -8.67 -1.11
C SER A 35 6.19 -9.68 -0.86
N HIS A 36 6.47 -10.47 -1.88
CA HIS A 36 7.65 -11.33 -1.96
C HIS A 36 8.92 -10.54 -2.33
N ARG A 37 8.78 -9.26 -2.73
CA ARG A 37 9.88 -8.40 -3.15
C ARG A 37 10.28 -7.47 -2.02
N ASP A 38 11.57 -7.48 -1.71
CA ASP A 38 12.17 -6.60 -0.71
C ASP A 38 12.47 -5.21 -1.28
N GLY A 39 12.48 -4.19 -0.42
CA GLY A 39 12.92 -2.85 -0.79
C GLY A 39 11.91 -1.99 -1.56
N LEU A 40 10.69 -2.47 -1.79
CA LEU A 40 9.65 -1.73 -2.53
C LEU A 40 8.74 -0.85 -1.64
N ALA A 41 8.91 -0.85 -0.32
CA ALA A 41 8.13 0.01 0.57
C ALA A 41 8.20 1.51 0.21
N PRO A 42 9.36 2.10 -0.19
CA PRO A 42 9.41 3.50 -0.64
C PRO A 42 8.56 3.78 -1.89
N MET A 43 8.43 2.80 -2.79
CA MET A 43 7.56 2.90 -3.96
C MET A 43 6.09 2.99 -3.53
N VAL A 44 5.67 2.21 -2.53
CA VAL A 44 4.30 2.25 -1.99
C VAL A 44 4.00 3.64 -1.39
N THR A 45 4.94 4.22 -0.65
CA THR A 45 4.81 5.60 -0.14
C THR A 45 4.60 6.60 -1.29
N GLY A 46 5.35 6.48 -2.39
CA GLY A 46 5.17 7.30 -3.57
C GLY A 46 3.81 7.12 -4.23
N LEU A 47 3.34 5.87 -4.37
CA LEU A 47 2.03 5.55 -4.94
C LEU A 47 0.89 6.14 -4.10
N LEU A 48 0.97 6.07 -2.76
CA LEU A 48 -0.04 6.65 -1.88
C LEU A 48 -0.13 8.17 -2.02
N ARG A 49 1.03 8.86 -2.05
CA ARG A 49 1.07 10.31 -2.31
C ARG A 49 0.51 10.66 -3.69
N GLY A 50 0.82 9.85 -4.71
CA GLY A 50 0.28 10.03 -6.06
C GLY A 50 -1.23 9.84 -6.12
N LEU A 51 -1.79 8.91 -5.34
CA LEU A 51 -3.24 8.76 -5.20
C LEU A 51 -3.87 10.00 -4.54
N GLY A 52 -3.24 10.52 -3.48
CA GLY A 52 -3.69 11.77 -2.86
C GLY A 52 -3.76 12.93 -3.85
N ALA A 53 -2.70 13.14 -4.64
CA ALA A 53 -2.69 14.16 -5.69
C ALA A 53 -3.76 13.91 -6.77
N ARG A 54 -3.98 12.65 -7.16
CA ARG A 54 -4.99 12.28 -8.17
C ARG A 54 -6.42 12.57 -7.72
N PHE A 55 -6.71 12.47 -6.43
CA PHE A 55 -8.05 12.67 -5.86
C PHE A 55 -8.20 14.03 -5.17
N ASP A 56 -7.25 14.95 -5.35
CA ASP A 56 -7.21 16.25 -4.66
C ASP A 56 -7.41 16.12 -3.14
N THR A 57 -6.81 15.07 -2.57
CA THR A 57 -6.91 14.70 -1.16
C THR A 57 -5.49 14.66 -0.58
N PRO A 58 -5.04 15.68 0.15
CA PRO A 58 -3.72 15.65 0.78
C PRO A 58 -3.61 14.47 1.73
N VAL A 59 -2.62 13.59 1.50
CA VAL A 59 -2.40 12.40 2.34
C VAL A 59 -1.11 12.48 3.14
N GLY A 60 -1.20 12.19 4.44
CA GLY A 60 -0.08 11.84 5.29
C GLY A 60 0.20 10.34 5.19
N VAL A 61 1.48 9.95 5.10
CA VAL A 61 1.90 8.55 5.03
C VAL A 61 3.06 8.30 5.99
N VAL A 62 2.86 7.39 6.93
CA VAL A 62 3.89 6.93 7.89
C VAL A 62 4.10 5.44 7.71
N HIS A 63 5.33 5.01 7.39
CA HIS A 63 5.71 3.60 7.38
C HIS A 63 5.90 3.14 8.84
N ALA A 64 4.86 2.56 9.42
CA ALA A 64 4.72 2.30 10.85
C ALA A 64 5.36 0.97 11.25
N ILE A 65 5.19 -0.07 10.43
CA ILE A 65 5.81 -1.39 10.62
C ILE A 65 6.63 -1.73 9.39
N ARG A 66 7.86 -2.19 9.60
CA ARG A 66 8.78 -2.53 8.50
C ARG A 66 9.09 -4.01 8.50
N ARG A 67 8.91 -4.66 7.35
CA ARG A 67 9.35 -6.04 7.15
C ARG A 67 10.87 -6.16 7.28
N SER A 68 11.61 -5.11 6.89
CA SER A 68 13.07 -5.06 7.04
C SER A 68 13.55 -5.09 8.50
N GLU A 69 12.67 -4.79 9.46
CA GLU A 69 12.95 -4.82 10.90
C GLU A 69 12.46 -6.12 11.57
N GLY A 70 12.11 -7.14 10.78
CA GLY A 70 11.72 -8.46 11.27
C GLY A 70 10.21 -8.68 11.41
N ALA A 71 9.37 -7.72 11.02
CA ALA A 71 7.92 -7.92 10.94
C ALA A 71 7.53 -8.85 9.79
N ASP A 72 6.30 -9.39 9.82
CA ASP A 72 5.77 -10.25 8.75
C ASP A 72 5.63 -9.49 7.41
N HIS A 73 5.20 -8.23 7.45
CA HIS A 73 4.98 -7.39 6.29
C HIS A 73 5.10 -5.90 6.65
N ASP A 74 5.01 -5.02 5.65
CA ASP A 74 5.04 -3.58 5.88
C ASP A 74 3.64 -3.03 6.16
N GLU A 75 3.54 -2.11 7.11
CA GLU A 75 2.31 -1.37 7.36
C GLU A 75 2.51 0.13 7.25
N PHE A 76 1.54 0.79 6.62
CA PHE A 76 1.50 2.23 6.48
C PHE A 76 0.28 2.79 7.18
N LEU A 77 0.47 3.74 8.09
CA LEU A 77 -0.61 4.59 8.55
C LEU A 77 -0.80 5.70 7.51
N VAL A 78 -2.01 5.77 6.95
CA VAL A 78 -2.40 6.76 5.97
C VAL A 78 -3.46 7.66 6.61
N THR A 79 -3.27 8.97 6.53
CA THR A 79 -4.21 9.98 7.03
C THR A 79 -4.56 10.95 5.93
N TRP A 80 -5.75 11.56 5.98
CA TRP A 80 -6.20 12.60 5.05
C TRP A 80 -7.05 13.66 5.76
N ALA A 81 -7.22 14.81 5.12
CA ALA A 81 -8.00 15.96 5.57
C ALA A 81 -9.01 16.37 4.52
#